data_AF-A0A8S3DED9-F1
#
_entry.id   AF-A0A8S3DED9-F1
#
_cell.length_a   1.000
_cell.length_b   1.000
_cell.length_c   1.000
_cell.angle_alpha   90.00
_cell.angle_beta   90.00
_cell.angle_gamma   90.00
#
_symmetry.space_group_name_H-M   'P 1'
#
loop_
_entity.id
_entity.type
_entity.pdbx_description
1 polymer ?
#
loop_
_entity_poly.entity_id
_entity_poly.type
_entity_poly.pdbx_seq_one_letter_code
_entity_poly.pdbx_strand_id
1 'polypeptide(L)' 'VCSGILGAVLYTNNCTIVFTLTVNAYYAAVTVQIEDYYSSSSTTPMSSVPLEFLFYGYITPVDCSAQPSIIGVRPNRGT' A
#
# COMPACT_ATOMS: atom_id res chain seq x y z
N VAL A 1 6.12 9.66 -4.40
CA VAL A 1 7.07 9.18 -3.36
C VAL A 1 8.46 9.08 -3.95
N CYS A 2 9.45 9.77 -3.38
CA CYS A 2 10.82 9.81 -3.92
C CYS A 2 11.74 8.69 -3.38
N SER A 3 11.26 7.90 -2.41
CA SER A 3 11.97 6.76 -1.81
C SER A 3 10.97 5.60 -1.63
N GLY A 4 10.76 4.81 -2.67
CA GLY A 4 9.91 3.61 -2.60
C GLY A 4 10.54 2.55 -1.69
N ILE A 5 9.71 1.67 -1.12
CA ILE A 5 10.20 0.55 -0.31
C ILE A 5 11.00 -0.40 -1.22
N LEU A 6 12.26 -0.63 -0.87
CA LEU A 6 13.13 -1.56 -1.61
C LEU A 6 12.53 -2.98 -1.59
N GLY A 7 12.45 -3.60 -2.77
CA GLY A 7 11.91 -4.95 -2.92
C GLY A 7 10.38 -5.04 -2.92
N ALA A 8 9.65 -3.92 -3.05
CA ALA A 8 8.21 -3.96 -3.28
C ALA A 8 7.88 -4.64 -4.63
N VAL A 9 6.91 -5.56 -4.63
CA VAL A 9 6.46 -6.31 -5.82
C VAL A 9 4.96 -6.08 -6.02
N LEU A 10 4.57 -5.66 -7.23
CA LEU A 10 3.17 -5.59 -7.67
C LEU A 10 2.82 -6.84 -8.48
N TYR A 11 1.91 -7.65 -7.96
CA TYR A 11 1.28 -8.76 -8.65
C TYR A 11 0.05 -8.24 -9.41
N THR A 12 0.24 -7.92 -10.69
CA THR A 12 -0.81 -7.31 -11.53
C THR A 12 -2.00 -8.24 -11.78
N ASN A 13 -1.79 -9.56 -11.69
CA ASN A 13 -2.85 -10.56 -11.90
C ASN A 13 -3.91 -10.59 -10.78
N ASN A 14 -3.57 -10.14 -9.57
CA ASN A 14 -4.49 -10.11 -8.43
C ASN A 14 -4.45 -8.77 -7.68
N CYS A 15 -3.89 -7.72 -8.31
CA CYS A 15 -3.76 -6.37 -7.78
C CYS A 15 -3.15 -6.31 -6.36
N THR A 16 -2.22 -7.22 -6.05
CA THR A 16 -1.60 -7.29 -4.72
C THR A 16 -0.22 -6.65 -4.73
N ILE A 17 0.05 -5.77 -3.77
CA ILE A 17 1.38 -5.20 -3.55
C ILE A 17 1.96 -5.84 -2.29
N VAL A 18 3.13 -6.46 -2.43
CA VAL A 18 3.87 -7.07 -1.33
C VAL A 18 5.13 -6.27 -1.07
N PHE A 19 5.37 -5.94 0.19
CA PHE A 19 6.56 -5.26 0.66
C PHE A 19 6.89 -5.71 2.08
N THR A 20 8.13 -5.49 2.52
CA THR A 20 8.57 -5.83 3.88
C THR A 20 9.15 -4.59 4.54
N LEU A 21 8.73 -4.34 5.77
CA LEU A 21 9.33 -3.31 6.61
C LEU A 21 10.56 -3.90 7.29
N THR A 22 11.75 -3.47 6.87
CA THR A 22 13.03 -3.99 7.39
C THR A 22 13.55 -3.23 8.60
N VAL A 23 12.97 -2.08 8.92
CA VAL A 23 13.40 -1.19 10.01
C VAL A 23 12.26 -1.01 11.01
N ASN A 24 12.53 -1.25 12.28
CA ASN A 24 11.59 -1.04 13.39
C ASN A 24 11.52 0.44 13.78
N ALA A 25 10.39 0.88 14.34
CA ALA A 25 10.15 2.27 14.75
C ALA A 25 10.31 3.32 13.63
N TYR A 26 10.12 2.91 12.37
CA TYR A 26 10.12 3.80 11.21
C TYR A 26 8.80 3.74 10.46
N TYR A 27 8.48 4.85 9.81
CA TYR A 27 7.36 4.95 8.89
C TYR A 27 7.79 4.60 7.46
N ALA A 28 6.95 3.86 6.76
CA ALA A 28 7.06 3.63 5.33
C ALA A 28 5.78 4.10 4.65
N ALA A 29 5.93 4.88 3.59
CA ALA A 29 4.82 5.31 2.74
C ALA A 29 4.70 4.38 1.54
N VAL A 30 3.49 3.92 1.26
CA VAL A 30 3.15 3.17 0.05
C VAL A 30 2.10 3.97 -0.70
N THR A 31 2.37 4.28 -1.96
CA THR A 31 1.44 5.03 -2.81
C THR A 31 1.10 4.21 -4.04
N VAL A 32 -0.19 4.08 -4.32
CA VAL A 32 -0.74 3.40 -5.48
C VAL A 32 -1.55 4.40 -6.28
N GLN A 33 -1.22 4.55 -7.55
CA GLN A 33 -2.06 5.29 -8.47
C GLN A 33 -3.01 4.30 -9.14
N ILE A 34 -4.32 4.55 -9.02
CA ILE A 34 -5.32 3.81 -9.79
C ILE A 34 -5.68 4.66 -10.99
N GLU A 35 -5.52 4.09 -12.19
CA GLU A 35 -5.80 4.75 -13.45
C GLU A 35 -6.81 3.91 -14.23
N ASP A 36 -7.85 4.58 -14.73
CA ASP A 36 -8.85 3.97 -15.59
C ASP A 36 -8.63 4.44 -17.03
N TYR A 37 -8.74 3.53 -17.99
CA TYR A 37 -8.47 3.77 -19.39
C TYR A 37 -9.66 3.31 -20.23
N TYR A 38 -10.00 4.09 -21.27
CA TYR A 38 -11.08 3.73 -22.19
C TYR A 38 -10.89 2.36 -22.85
N SER A 39 -9.65 2.00 -23.17
CA SER A 39 -9.26 0.70 -23.73
C SER A 39 -7.84 0.33 -23.30
N SER A 40 -7.48 -0.95 -23.44
CA SER A 40 -6.15 -1.47 -23.10
C SER A 40 -5.00 -0.89 -23.94
N SER A 41 -5.31 -0.24 -25.07
CA SER A 41 -4.33 0.42 -25.92
C SER A 41 -4.22 1.92 -25.68
N SER A 42 -5.08 2.50 -24.83
CA SER A 42 -5.03 3.93 -24.52
C SER A 42 -3.79 4.25 -23.68
N THR A 43 -3.08 5.31 -24.02
CA THR A 43 -1.94 5.82 -23.24
C THR A 43 -2.34 6.92 -22.27
N THR A 44 -3.57 7.44 -22.38
CA THR A 44 -4.07 8.54 -21.54
C THR A 44 -5.20 8.02 -20.66
N PRO A 45 -5.10 8.19 -19.32
CA PRO A 45 -6.15 7.76 -18.40
C PRO A 45 -7.36 8.69 -18.48
N MET A 46 -8.55 8.12 -18.35
CA MET A 46 -9.82 8.85 -18.19
C MET A 46 -10.03 9.33 -16.75
N SER A 47 -9.50 8.58 -15.78
CA SER A 47 -9.55 8.91 -14.36
C SER A 47 -8.25 8.47 -13.69
N SER A 48 -7.85 9.23 -12.67
CA SER A 48 -6.65 9.01 -11.90
C SER A 48 -6.91 9.30 -10.43
N VAL A 49 -6.81 8.29 -9.57
CA VAL A 49 -7.03 8.42 -8.13
C VAL A 49 -5.79 7.95 -7.38
N PRO A 50 -5.08 8.85 -6.68
CA PRO A 50 -3.97 8.45 -5.81
C PRO A 50 -4.51 7.87 -4.50
N LEU A 51 -3.97 6.72 -4.10
CA LEU A 51 -4.16 6.15 -2.78
C LEU A 51 -2.82 6.11 -2.06
N GLU A 52 -2.80 6.65 -0.84
CA GLU A 52 -1.60 6.69 -0.01
C GLU A 52 -1.87 5.96 1.32
N PHE A 53 -0.93 5.10 1.69
CA PHE A 53 -0.95 4.34 2.92
C PHE A 53 0.33 4.62 3.70
N LEU A 54 0.18 4.82 5.00
CA LEU A 54 1.30 4.98 5.92
C LEU A 54 1.37 3.74 6.82
N PHE A 55 2.50 3.06 6.79
CA PHE A 55 2.77 1.89 7.63
C PHE A 55 3.83 2.25 8.67
N TYR A 56 3.62 1.82 9.91
CA TYR A 56 4.59 1.97 10.98
C TYR A 56 5.16 0.59 11.36
N GLY A 57 6.48 0.45 11.30
CA GLY A 57 7.17 -0.78 11.66
C GLY A 57 7.22 -0.97 13.18
N TYR A 58 6.57 -2.01 13.70
CA TYR A 58 6.71 -2.40 15.10
C TYR A 58 7.81 -3.45 15.26
N ILE A 59 8.39 -3.54 16.46
CA ILE A 59 9.20 -4.69 16.85
C ILE A 59 8.29 -5.91 16.88
N THR A 60 8.63 -6.96 16.14
CA THR A 60 7.88 -8.22 16.16
C THR A 60 7.92 -8.77 17.59
N PRO A 61 6.76 -8.96 18.25
CA PRO A 61 6.72 -9.63 19.54
C PRO A 61 7.30 -11.04 19.40
N VAL A 62 8.12 -11.45 20.36
CA VAL A 62 8.86 -12.74 20.33
C VAL A 62 7.90 -13.94 20.16
N ASP A 63 6.64 -13.77 20.57
CA ASP A 63 5.65 -14.84 20.65
C ASP A 63 4.56 -14.74 19.57
N CYS A 64 4.70 -13.84 18.58
CA CYS A 64 3.65 -13.52 17.60
C CYS A 64 2.27 -13.20 18.25
N SER A 65 2.29 -12.75 19.51
CA SER A 65 1.10 -12.62 20.36
C SER A 65 0.18 -11.45 19.99
N ALA A 66 0.62 -10.56 19.09
CA ALA A 66 -0.16 -9.44 18.60
C ALA A 66 -0.30 -9.47 17.08
N GLN A 67 -1.55 -9.54 16.60
CA GLN A 67 -1.87 -9.37 15.19
C GLN A 67 -1.72 -7.89 14.79
N PRO A 68 -1.27 -7.58 13.56
CA PRO A 68 -1.31 -6.22 13.03
C PRO A 68 -2.74 -5.66 13.04
N SER A 69 -2.89 -4.39 13.47
CA SER A 69 -4.16 -3.69 13.45
C SER A 69 -4.09 -2.41 12.62
N ILE A 70 -5.21 -2.03 12.00
CA ILE A 70 -5.32 -0.77 11.27
C ILE A 70 -5.60 0.33 12.29
N ILE A 71 -4.63 1.21 12.49
CA ILE A 71 -4.65 2.30 13.48
C ILE A 71 -5.24 3.63 12.96
N GLY A 72 -5.87 3.62 11.77
CA GLY A 72 -6.47 4.80 11.14
C GLY A 72 -8.00 4.75 11.07
N VAL A 73 -8.63 5.93 11.02
CA VAL A 73 -10.07 6.07 10.70
C VAL A 73 -10.28 5.57 9.28
N ARG A 74 -11.28 4.70 9.06
CA ARG A 74 -11.72 4.27 7.72
C ARG A 74 -12.98 5.04 7.35
N PRO A 75 -12.89 6.19 6.64
CA PRO A 75 -14.05 7.05 6.44
C PRO A 75 -15.12 6.42 5.53
N ASN A 76 -14.77 5.38 4.76
CA ASN A 76 -15.59 4.84 3.67
C ASN A 76 -15.95 3.34 3.85
N ARG A 77 -16.14 2.85 5.08
CA ARG A 77 -16.85 1.57 5.22
C ARG A 77 -18.32 1.85 4.92
N GLY A 78 -18.76 1.55 3.69
CA GLY A 78 -20.19 1.41 3.39
C GLY A 78 -20.79 0.46 4.43
N THR A 79 -21.88 0.90 5.04
CA THR A 79 -22.64 0.16 6.05
C THR A 79 -23.17 -1.15 5.49
#